data_AF-A0A2N9ARQ2-F1
#
_entry.id   AF-A0A2N9ARQ2-F1
#
_cell.length_a   1.000
_cell.length_b   1.000
_cell.length_c   1.000
_cell.angle_alpha   90.00
_cell.angle_beta   90.00
_cell.angle_gamma   90.00
#
_symmetry.space_group_name_H-M   'P 1'
#
loop_
_entity.id
_entity.type
_entity.pdbx_description
1 polymer ?
#
loop_
_entity_poly.entity_id
_entity_poly.type
_entity_poly.pdbx_seq_one_letter_code
_entity_poly.pdbx_strand_id
1 'polypeptide(L)'
;MPLKQIRDDQGRKVAYLSIAQGEAVPALPEGWVFEPADDTPLWQPPTGVISDRQFAQALALDGIITKAEALAWAARGDLPEAMTDALAEIPEAGGQRFGAHMLLAGATTFERHHPLTDALGALLTNAATSKPYDAAALDALWSRAADL
;
A
#
# COMPACT_ATOMS: atom_id res chain seq x y z
N MET A 1 27.57 20.29 -5.71
CA MET A 1 26.28 20.84 -5.25
C MET A 1 25.57 19.73 -4.49
N PRO A 2 25.09 19.93 -3.25
CA PRO A 2 24.43 18.87 -2.51
C PRO A 2 23.09 18.53 -3.18
N LEU A 3 22.95 17.28 -3.61
CA LEU A 3 21.68 16.75 -4.10
C LEU A 3 20.73 16.60 -2.91
N LYS A 4 19.55 17.21 -3.00
CA LYS A 4 18.47 17.05 -2.02
C LYS A 4 17.33 16.26 -2.64
N GLN A 5 16.59 15.55 -1.80
CA GLN A 5 15.31 14.96 -2.16
C GLN A 5 14.17 15.74 -1.51
N ILE A 6 13.03 15.76 -2.17
CA ILE A 6 11.79 16.31 -1.63
C ILE A 6 10.93 15.14 -1.16
N ARG A 7 10.56 15.16 0.11
CA ARG A 7 9.54 14.29 0.69
C ARG A 7 8.24 15.08 0.79
N ASP A 8 7.13 14.46 0.41
CA ASP A 8 5.82 15.05 0.66
C ASP A 8 5.37 14.83 2.11
N ASP A 9 4.16 15.30 2.44
CA ASP A 9 3.50 15.16 3.74
C ASP A 9 3.20 13.71 4.13
N GLN A 10 3.32 12.78 3.18
CA GLN A 10 3.20 11.33 3.38
C GLN A 10 4.58 10.63 3.43
N GLY A 11 5.68 11.38 3.40
CA GLY A 11 7.04 10.84 3.39
C GLY A 11 7.47 10.21 2.05
N ARG A 12 6.70 10.39 0.98
CA ARG A 12 7.01 9.87 -0.36
C ARG A 12 8.08 10.74 -0.99
N LYS A 13 9.08 10.11 -1.61
CA LYS A 13 10.15 10.80 -2.32
C LYS A 13 9.65 11.23 -3.71
N VAL A 14 9.31 12.50 -3.88
CA VAL A 14 8.60 12.97 -5.10
C VAL A 14 9.51 13.66 -6.11
N ALA A 15 10.68 14.15 -5.69
CA ALA A 15 11.62 14.82 -6.59
C ALA A 15 13.06 14.84 -6.05
N TYR A 16 14.00 15.06 -6.96
CA TYR A 16 15.37 15.48 -6.64
C TYR A 16 15.57 16.95 -7.02
N LEU A 17 16.33 17.67 -6.21
CA LEU A 17 16.69 19.06 -6.47
C LEU A 17 18.17 19.30 -6.11
N SER A 18 18.91 19.88 -7.04
CA SER A 18 20.25 20.43 -6.77
C SER A 18 20.11 21.92 -6.52
N ILE A 19 20.47 22.39 -5.32
CA ILE A 19 20.43 23.82 -4.96
C ILE A 19 21.85 24.35 -4.93
N ALA A 20 22.15 25.40 -5.71
CA ALA A 20 23.44 26.05 -5.66
C ALA A 20 23.63 26.81 -4.33
N GLN A 21 24.87 26.93 -3.88
CA GLN A 21 25.17 27.66 -2.64
C GLN A 21 24.87 29.16 -2.85
N GLY A 22 23.89 29.68 -2.11
CA GLY A 22 23.39 31.06 -2.26
C GLY A 22 22.12 31.22 -3.10
N GLU A 23 21.59 30.12 -3.64
CA GLU A 23 20.32 30.12 -4.38
C GLU A 23 19.12 30.02 -3.42
N ALA A 24 18.01 30.68 -3.77
CA ALA A 24 16.80 30.62 -2.96
C ALA A 24 16.21 29.20 -3.00
N VAL A 25 16.02 28.61 -1.82
CA VAL A 25 15.34 27.31 -1.70
C VAL A 25 13.86 27.52 -2.06
N PRO A 26 13.29 26.75 -3.00
CA PRO A 26 11.89 26.91 -3.36
C PRO A 26 10.99 26.61 -2.15
N ALA A 27 9.92 27.37 -2.02
CA ALA A 27 8.91 27.12 -0.99
C ALA A 27 8.23 25.78 -1.28
N LEU A 28 8.14 24.92 -0.26
CA LEU A 28 7.42 23.66 -0.34
C LEU A 28 5.99 23.81 0.20
N PRO A 29 5.06 22.94 -0.22
CA PRO A 29 3.76 22.82 0.44
C PRO A 29 3.89 22.51 1.94
N GLU A 30 2.81 22.73 2.69
CA GLU A 30 2.76 22.38 4.10
C GLU A 30 3.01 20.88 4.31
N GLY A 31 3.85 20.52 5.29
CA GLY A 31 4.22 19.13 5.59
C GLY A 31 5.33 18.54 4.72
N TRP A 32 5.70 19.20 3.61
CA TRP A 32 6.75 18.74 2.72
C TRP A 32 8.13 19.17 3.21
N VAL A 33 9.14 18.33 3.03
CA VAL A 33 10.50 18.57 3.56
C VAL A 33 11.60 18.30 2.54
N PHE A 34 12.71 19.02 2.70
CA PHE A 34 13.96 18.72 2.00
C PHE A 34 14.84 17.83 2.87
N GLU A 35 15.30 16.72 2.30
CA GLU A 35 16.24 15.80 2.94
C GLU A 35 17.52 15.63 2.10
N PRO A 36 18.64 15.22 2.71
CA PRO A 36 19.77 14.69 1.95
C PRO A 36 19.28 13.57 1.02
N ALA A 37 19.71 13.60 -0.24
CA ALA A 37 19.34 12.54 -1.17
C ALA A 37 19.92 11.19 -0.72
N ASP A 38 19.09 10.17 -0.76
CA ASP A 38 19.46 8.77 -0.60
C ASP A 38 19.28 7.99 -1.92
N ASP A 39 19.62 6.70 -1.89
CA ASP A 39 19.50 5.78 -3.04
C ASP A 39 18.06 5.25 -3.25
N THR A 40 17.08 5.66 -2.42
CA THR A 40 15.69 5.23 -2.64
C THR A 40 15.16 5.85 -3.95
N PRO A 41 14.48 5.09 -4.82
CA PRO A 41 13.94 5.65 -6.04
C PRO A 41 12.84 6.68 -5.75
N LEU A 42 12.56 7.55 -6.73
CA LEU A 42 11.35 8.38 -6.68
C LEU A 42 10.13 7.47 -6.53
N TRP A 43 9.21 7.86 -5.66
CA TRP A 43 7.90 7.26 -5.59
C TRP A 43 7.25 7.35 -6.97
N GLN A 44 6.80 6.20 -7.47
CA GLN A 44 6.00 6.12 -8.68
C GLN A 44 4.59 5.69 -8.27
N PRO A 45 3.55 6.26 -8.90
CA PRO A 45 2.20 5.78 -8.67
C PRO A 45 2.13 4.30 -9.04
N PRO A 46 1.53 3.46 -8.19
CA PRO A 46 1.38 2.04 -8.47
C PRO A 46 0.59 1.80 -9.75
N THR A 47 0.79 0.63 -10.37
CA THR A 47 -0.14 0.15 -11.39
C THR A 47 -1.54 0.06 -10.76
N GLY A 48 -2.54 0.57 -11.48
CA GLY A 48 -3.89 0.66 -10.92
C GLY A 48 -4.53 -0.69 -10.58
N VAL A 49 -4.00 -1.79 -11.11
CA VAL A 49 -4.54 -3.16 -10.97
C VAL A 49 -3.40 -4.17 -10.80
N ILE A 50 -3.58 -5.14 -9.90
CA ILE A 50 -2.73 -6.33 -9.72
C ILE A 50 -3.61 -7.59 -9.70
N SER A 51 -3.06 -8.77 -9.97
CA SER A 51 -3.79 -10.04 -9.83
C SER A 51 -3.97 -10.45 -8.36
N ASP A 52 -4.92 -11.34 -8.11
CA ASP A 52 -5.12 -12.01 -6.81
C ASP A 52 -3.88 -12.73 -6.30
N ARG A 53 -3.17 -13.43 -7.20
CA ARG A 53 -1.88 -14.06 -6.89
C ARG A 53 -0.86 -13.02 -6.44
N GLN A 54 -0.71 -11.92 -7.18
CA GLN A 54 0.24 -10.85 -6.85
C GLN A 54 -0.10 -10.22 -5.49
N PHE A 55 -1.37 -9.95 -5.23
CA PHE A 55 -1.83 -9.39 -3.97
C PHE A 55 -1.56 -10.34 -2.79
N ALA A 56 -1.97 -11.61 -2.89
CA ALA A 56 -1.76 -12.59 -1.85
C ALA A 56 -0.26 -12.85 -1.58
N GLN A 57 0.56 -12.91 -2.64
CA GLN A 57 2.00 -13.07 -2.52
C GLN A 57 2.65 -11.86 -1.82
N ALA A 58 2.24 -10.64 -2.17
CA ALA A 58 2.74 -9.42 -1.53
C ALA A 58 2.40 -9.37 -0.03
N LEU A 59 1.17 -9.70 0.35
CA LEU A 59 0.76 -9.77 1.76
C LEU A 59 1.56 -10.82 2.55
N ALA A 60 1.90 -11.95 1.93
CA ALA A 60 2.74 -12.96 2.57
C ALA A 60 4.20 -12.52 2.73
N LEU A 61 4.74 -11.74 1.79
CA LEU A 61 6.06 -11.16 1.89
C LEU A 61 6.13 -10.05 2.97
N ASP A 62 5.04 -9.32 3.14
CA ASP A 62 4.87 -8.34 4.23
C ASP A 62 4.56 -9.01 5.59
N GLY A 63 4.37 -10.33 5.62
CA GLY A 63 4.12 -11.09 6.86
C GLY A 63 2.71 -10.91 7.44
N ILE A 64 1.78 -10.37 6.67
CA ILE A 64 0.36 -10.20 7.06
C ILE A 64 -0.37 -11.54 7.08
N ILE A 65 -0.03 -12.40 6.11
CA ILE A 65 -0.57 -13.75 6.00
C ILE A 65 0.60 -14.74 5.84
N THR A 66 0.36 -16.00 6.14
CA THR A 66 1.35 -17.05 5.88
C THR A 66 1.44 -17.35 4.38
N LYS A 67 2.56 -17.93 3.96
CA LYS A 67 2.73 -18.42 2.57
C LYS A 67 1.70 -19.50 2.21
N ALA A 68 1.28 -20.31 3.18
CA ALA A 68 0.28 -21.35 2.98
C ALA A 68 -1.10 -20.73 2.72
N GLU A 69 -1.47 -19.70 3.47
CA GLU A 69 -2.71 -18.94 3.25
C GLU A 69 -2.68 -18.21 1.90
N ALA A 70 -1.57 -17.59 1.52
CA ALA A 70 -1.45 -16.94 0.22
C ALA A 70 -1.67 -17.93 -0.94
N LEU A 71 -1.09 -19.13 -0.85
CA LEU A 71 -1.30 -20.19 -1.84
C LEU A 71 -2.75 -20.70 -1.85
N ALA A 72 -3.37 -20.86 -0.69
CA ALA A 72 -4.77 -21.30 -0.58
C ALA A 72 -5.72 -20.26 -1.17
N TRP A 73 -5.50 -18.97 -0.87
CA TRP A 73 -6.30 -17.88 -1.40
C TRP A 73 -6.16 -17.78 -2.91
N ALA A 74 -4.94 -17.68 -3.44
CA ALA A 74 -4.72 -17.55 -4.88
C ALA A 74 -5.16 -18.79 -5.68
N ALA A 75 -5.19 -19.98 -5.07
CA ALA A 75 -5.59 -21.21 -5.76
C ALA A 75 -7.10 -21.50 -5.69
N ARG A 76 -7.78 -21.11 -4.60
CA ARG A 76 -9.15 -21.56 -4.30
C ARG A 76 -10.10 -20.46 -3.84
N GLY A 77 -9.63 -19.24 -3.59
CA GLY A 77 -10.44 -18.19 -2.97
C GLY A 77 -10.59 -18.35 -1.45
N ASP A 78 -9.77 -19.20 -0.81
CA ASP A 78 -9.81 -19.41 0.64
C ASP A 78 -9.22 -18.18 1.35
N LEU A 79 -10.09 -17.34 1.93
CA LEU A 79 -9.66 -16.12 2.63
C LEU A 79 -8.73 -16.45 3.82
N PRO A 80 -7.58 -15.77 3.94
CA PRO A 80 -6.74 -15.84 5.12
C PRO A 80 -7.44 -15.32 6.38
N GLU A 81 -7.03 -15.81 7.55
CA GLU A 81 -7.62 -15.42 8.84
C GLU A 81 -7.54 -13.90 9.05
N ALA A 82 -6.40 -13.29 8.71
CA ALA A 82 -6.21 -11.84 8.80
C ALA A 82 -7.24 -11.04 7.96
N MET A 83 -7.70 -11.58 6.82
CA MET A 83 -8.74 -10.92 6.02
C MET A 83 -10.10 -11.08 6.66
N THR A 84 -10.41 -12.28 7.17
CA THR A 84 -11.66 -12.55 7.88
C THR A 84 -11.80 -11.66 9.12
N ASP A 85 -10.72 -11.52 9.89
CA ASP A 85 -10.65 -10.65 11.07
C ASP A 85 -10.85 -9.19 10.69
N ALA A 86 -10.16 -8.70 9.65
CA ALA A 86 -10.37 -7.34 9.16
C ALA A 86 -11.82 -7.10 8.73
N LEU A 87 -12.43 -8.04 8.00
CA LEU A 87 -13.83 -7.93 7.59
C LEU A 87 -14.81 -7.98 8.77
N ALA A 88 -14.45 -8.62 9.88
CA ALA A 88 -15.30 -8.66 11.07
C ALA A 88 -15.54 -7.27 11.68
N GLU A 89 -14.61 -6.32 11.49
CA GLU A 89 -14.75 -4.93 11.92
C GLU A 89 -15.77 -4.13 11.07
N ILE A 90 -16.10 -4.61 9.87
CA ILE A 90 -17.16 -3.99 9.04
C ILE A 90 -18.52 -4.31 9.67
N PRO A 91 -19.39 -3.32 9.94
CA PRO A 91 -20.73 -3.58 10.44
C PRO A 91 -21.55 -4.47 9.48
N GLU A 92 -22.31 -5.42 10.04
CA GLU A 92 -23.22 -6.28 9.24
C GLU A 92 -24.44 -5.52 8.69
N ALA A 93 -24.56 -4.21 8.97
CA ALA A 93 -25.68 -3.39 8.55
C ALA A 93 -25.81 -3.36 7.02
N GLY A 94 -26.93 -3.87 6.50
CA GLY A 94 -27.23 -3.85 5.07
C GLY A 94 -26.38 -4.80 4.22
N GLY A 95 -25.75 -5.82 4.82
CA GLY A 95 -24.99 -6.85 4.08
C GLY A 95 -23.61 -6.40 3.58
N GLN A 96 -23.08 -5.28 4.10
CA GLN A 96 -21.78 -4.74 3.67
C GLN A 96 -20.63 -5.72 3.94
N ARG A 97 -20.60 -6.35 5.11
CA ARG A 97 -19.59 -7.36 5.45
C ARG A 97 -19.65 -8.55 4.50
N PHE A 98 -20.84 -9.12 4.28
CA PHE A 98 -21.02 -10.22 3.34
C PHE A 98 -20.60 -9.85 1.91
N GLY A 99 -20.97 -8.66 1.43
CA GLY A 99 -20.54 -8.16 0.12
C GLY A 99 -19.02 -8.01 -0.01
N ALA A 100 -18.37 -7.47 1.02
CA ALA A 100 -16.91 -7.36 1.06
C ALA A 100 -16.23 -8.73 1.07
N HIS A 101 -16.76 -9.69 1.84
CA HIS A 101 -16.25 -11.07 1.87
C HIS A 101 -16.39 -11.74 0.49
N MET A 102 -17.55 -11.63 -0.16
CA MET A 102 -17.75 -12.18 -1.51
C MET A 102 -16.79 -11.57 -2.52
N LEU A 103 -16.58 -10.25 -2.45
CA LEU A 103 -15.68 -9.54 -3.35
C LEU A 103 -14.23 -10.02 -3.15
N LEU A 104 -13.73 -10.09 -1.91
CA LEU A 104 -12.37 -10.57 -1.64
C LEU A 104 -12.17 -12.04 -2.05
N ALA A 105 -13.19 -12.89 -1.85
CA ALA A 105 -13.08 -14.32 -2.13
C ALA A 105 -13.10 -14.64 -3.62
N GLY A 106 -13.87 -13.86 -4.40
CA GLY A 106 -14.06 -14.09 -5.83
C GLY A 106 -13.21 -13.20 -6.73
N ALA A 107 -12.48 -12.22 -6.19
CA ALA A 107 -11.65 -11.32 -6.99
C ALA A 107 -10.45 -12.04 -7.57
N THR A 108 -10.30 -11.96 -8.89
CA THR A 108 -9.08 -12.35 -9.61
C THR A 108 -8.14 -11.17 -9.87
N THR A 109 -8.64 -9.95 -9.65
CA THR A 109 -7.91 -8.69 -9.81
C THR A 109 -8.27 -7.72 -8.70
N PHE A 110 -7.28 -6.97 -8.22
CA PHE A 110 -7.41 -5.99 -7.17
C PHE A 110 -6.97 -4.61 -7.68
N GLU A 111 -7.87 -3.64 -7.63
CA GLU A 111 -7.58 -2.28 -8.06
C GLU A 111 -7.12 -1.42 -6.87
N ARG A 112 -6.05 -0.67 -7.03
CA ARG A 112 -5.52 0.19 -5.97
C ARG A 112 -6.55 1.23 -5.52
N HIS A 113 -7.28 1.80 -6.47
CA HIS A 113 -8.25 2.87 -6.24
C HIS A 113 -9.66 2.36 -5.91
N HIS A 114 -9.83 1.05 -5.72
CA HIS A 114 -11.12 0.51 -5.30
C HIS A 114 -11.39 0.91 -3.83
N PRO A 115 -12.59 1.38 -3.46
CA PRO A 115 -12.87 1.83 -2.09
C PRO A 115 -12.60 0.77 -1.01
N LEU A 116 -12.77 -0.51 -1.35
CA LEU A 116 -12.47 -1.62 -0.45
C LEU A 116 -10.98 -1.78 -0.15
N THR A 117 -10.10 -1.36 -1.06
CA THR A 117 -8.65 -1.39 -0.86
C THR A 117 -8.23 -0.47 0.27
N ASP A 118 -8.71 0.79 0.25
CA ASP A 118 -8.43 1.74 1.33
C ASP A 118 -9.09 1.31 2.64
N ALA A 119 -10.32 0.79 2.58
CA ALA A 119 -11.01 0.28 3.76
C ALA A 119 -10.26 -0.89 4.40
N LEU A 120 -9.79 -1.85 3.59
CA LEU A 120 -9.01 -2.98 4.07
C LEU A 120 -7.66 -2.53 4.61
N GLY A 121 -6.98 -1.58 3.96
CA GLY A 121 -5.73 -1.02 4.45
C GLY A 121 -5.85 -0.37 5.82
N ALA A 122 -6.95 0.34 6.08
CA ALA A 122 -7.22 0.93 7.39
C ALA A 122 -7.49 -0.11 8.49
N LEU A 123 -7.92 -1.31 8.13
CA LEU A 123 -8.25 -2.41 9.06
C LEU A 123 -7.06 -3.34 9.29
N LEU A 124 -6.17 -3.49 8.31
CA LEU A 124 -4.97 -4.31 8.41
C LEU A 124 -3.83 -3.57 9.10
N THR A 125 -3.11 -4.26 9.97
CA THR A 125 -1.89 -3.73 10.60
C THR A 125 -0.67 -4.10 9.78
N ASN A 126 0.07 -3.10 9.30
CA ASN A 126 1.35 -3.28 8.63
C ASN A 126 2.40 -3.80 9.61
N ALA A 127 2.97 -4.98 9.33
CA ALA A 127 3.94 -5.63 10.21
C ALA A 127 5.24 -4.84 10.39
N ALA A 128 5.65 -4.06 9.38
CA ALA A 128 6.88 -3.28 9.42
C ALA A 128 6.75 -2.03 10.30
N THR A 129 5.55 -1.44 10.37
CA THR A 129 5.33 -0.15 11.07
C THR A 129 4.47 -0.28 12.33
N SER A 130 3.82 -1.44 12.54
CA SER A 130 2.80 -1.65 13.58
C SER A 130 1.66 -0.63 13.54
N LYS A 131 1.36 -0.07 12.37
CA LYS A 131 0.27 0.88 12.10
C LYS A 131 -0.62 0.36 10.98
N PRO A 132 -1.84 0.87 10.82
CA PRO A 132 -2.64 0.57 9.64
C PRO A 132 -1.91 0.89 8.34
N TYR A 133 -2.28 0.23 7.24
CA TYR A 133 -1.79 0.62 5.92
C TYR A 133 -2.44 1.95 5.51
N ASP A 134 -1.65 3.02 5.54
CA ASP A 134 -2.03 4.29 4.93
C ASP A 134 -1.89 4.25 3.40
N ALA A 135 -2.29 5.34 2.74
CA ALA A 135 -2.26 5.43 1.29
C ALA A 135 -0.87 5.17 0.70
N ALA A 136 0.19 5.68 1.35
CA ALA A 136 1.57 5.51 0.88
C ALA A 136 2.05 4.07 1.06
N ALA A 137 1.68 3.41 2.16
CA ALA A 137 1.97 2.01 2.41
C ALA A 137 1.25 1.09 1.41
N LEU A 138 -0.02 1.38 1.10
CA LEU A 138 -0.76 0.67 0.05
C LEU A 138 -0.14 0.90 -1.33
N ASP A 139 0.27 2.12 -1.65
CA ASP A 139 0.94 2.41 -2.91
C ASP A 139 2.24 1.60 -3.04
N ALA A 140 3.04 1.58 -1.98
CA ALA A 140 4.26 0.78 -1.92
C ALA A 140 3.97 -0.73 -2.04
N LEU A 141 2.89 -1.23 -1.43
CA LEU A 141 2.47 -2.62 -1.56
C LEU A 141 2.12 -2.94 -3.02
N TRP A 142 1.30 -2.13 -3.67
CA TRP A 142 0.90 -2.33 -5.06
C TRP A 142 2.09 -2.26 -6.02
N SER A 143 3.00 -1.30 -5.85
CA SER A 143 4.21 -1.22 -6.67
C SER A 143 5.06 -2.48 -6.54
N ARG A 144 5.27 -3.00 -5.32
CA ARG A 144 6.01 -4.26 -5.12
C ARG A 144 5.25 -5.45 -5.70
N ALA A 145 3.94 -5.51 -5.53
CA ALA A 145 3.11 -6.61 -6.00
C ALA A 145 3.08 -6.72 -7.52
N ALA A 146 3.15 -5.58 -8.23
CA ALA A 146 3.18 -5.53 -9.69
C ALA A 146 4.42 -6.20 -10.30
N ASP A 147 5.52 -6.28 -9.54
CA ASP A 147 6.78 -6.91 -9.95
C ASP A 147 6.87 -8.42 -9.62
N LEU A 148 5.80 -9.02 -9.06
CA LEU A 148 5.71 -10.45 -8.69
C LEU A 148 5.04 -11.30 -9.77
#